data_AF-A0A3B9LWI3-F1
#
_entry.id   AF-A0A3B9LWI3-F1
#
_cell.length_a   1.000
_cell.length_b   1.000
_cell.length_c   1.000
_cell.angle_alpha   90.00
_cell.angle_beta   90.00
_cell.angle_gamma   90.00
#
_symmetry.space_group_name_H-M   'P 1'
#
loop_
_entity.id
_entity.type
_entity.pdbx_description
1 polymer ?
#
loop_
_entity_poly.entity_id
_entity_poly.type
_entity_poly.pdbx_seq_one_letter_code
_entity_poly.pdbx_strand_id
1 'polypeptide(L)'
;MMTASRKKLAVKIVAVVVGVAFVIVLAIVGQAPVFVVTCFSLGFLISGLFALRAKRQTEVIFRFYVAADEVLRADEKRPYRFEIADVIRTGEKVVMLMPDPPPLSRFALGALYSSIGDHNGAVEQLGLAAEEEVLKDSSHVSPSRQLRRYVARLRQIERTPKRLAINTAIVSLERMHRERAARLLAENQQQLKRMVEAYDSELAEQLTSLQQGRAIATSRSLKSITAPPPISEVLNDIYQEEPNSF
;
A
#
# COMPACT_ATOMS: atom_id res chain seq x y z
N MET A 1 -25.23 36.04 -8.63
CA MET A 1 -24.61 34.70 -8.46
C MET A 1 -24.03 34.57 -7.05
N MET A 2 -24.66 33.79 -6.16
CA MET A 2 -24.11 33.51 -4.81
C MET A 2 -23.09 32.36 -4.88
N THR A 3 -21.86 32.60 -4.42
CA THR A 3 -20.78 31.61 -4.36
C THR A 3 -21.10 30.47 -3.39
N ALA A 4 -20.61 29.26 -3.69
CA ALA A 4 -20.93 28.02 -2.95
C ALA A 4 -20.63 28.09 -1.43
N SER A 5 -19.70 28.95 -1.02
CA SER A 5 -19.36 29.19 0.39
C SER A 5 -20.51 29.88 1.16
N ARG A 6 -21.18 30.87 0.55
CA ARG A 6 -22.32 31.57 1.17
C ARG A 6 -23.55 30.68 1.31
N LYS A 7 -23.75 29.72 0.39
CA LYS A 7 -24.84 28.72 0.48
C LYS A 7 -24.65 27.78 1.67
N LYS A 8 -23.42 27.32 1.94
CA LYS A 8 -23.12 26.49 3.12
C LYS A 8 -23.32 27.25 4.44
N LEU A 9 -22.97 28.53 4.47
CA LEU A 9 -23.21 29.42 5.62
C LEU A 9 -24.70 29.67 5.85
N ALA A 10 -25.47 29.97 4.80
CA ALA A 10 -26.91 30.17 4.91
C ALA A 10 -27.64 28.92 5.42
N VAL A 11 -27.27 27.73 4.91
CA VAL A 11 -27.85 26.45 5.38
C VAL A 11 -27.53 26.20 6.86
N LYS A 12 -26.31 26.51 7.31
CA LYS A 12 -25.93 26.38 8.73
C LYS A 12 -26.71 27.35 9.62
N ILE A 13 -26.91 28.59 9.18
CA ILE A 13 -27.67 29.60 9.94
C ILE A 13 -29.14 29.19 10.05
N VAL A 14 -29.76 28.77 8.94
CA VAL A 14 -31.16 28.29 8.94
C VAL A 14 -31.31 27.06 9.85
N ALA A 15 -30.39 26.11 9.79
CA ALA A 15 -30.41 24.93 10.66
C ALA A 15 -30.30 25.28 12.15
N VAL A 16 -29.47 26.26 12.51
CA VAL A 16 -29.35 26.73 13.90
C VAL A 16 -30.63 27.43 14.35
N VAL A 17 -31.20 28.30 13.52
CA VAL A 17 -32.45 29.02 13.86
C VAL A 17 -33.61 28.04 14.04
N VAL A 18 -33.75 27.05 13.16
CA VAL A 18 -34.78 26.01 13.29
C VAL A 18 -34.55 25.15 14.54
N GLY A 19 -33.30 24.78 14.82
CA GLY A 19 -32.96 24.04 16.03
C GLY A 19 -33.31 24.80 17.31
N VAL A 20 -32.99 26.09 17.36
CA VAL A 20 -33.32 26.96 18.51
C VAL A 20 -34.83 27.15 18.65
N ALA A 21 -35.56 27.39 17.55
CA ALA A 21 -37.01 27.52 17.57
C ALA A 21 -37.70 26.23 18.06
N PHE A 22 -37.21 25.07 17.62
CA PHE A 22 -37.73 23.77 18.07
C PHE A 22 -37.50 23.53 19.57
N VAL A 23 -36.33 23.92 20.09
CA VAL A 23 -36.02 23.86 21.52
C VAL A 23 -36.92 24.82 22.33
N ILE A 24 -37.22 26.01 21.81
CA ILE A 24 -38.14 26.96 22.46
C ILE A 24 -39.56 26.40 22.51
N VAL A 25 -40.06 25.82 21.42
CA VAL A 25 -41.40 25.18 21.38
C VAL A 25 -41.47 24.00 22.35
N LEU A 26 -40.43 23.17 22.43
CA LEU A 26 -40.32 22.08 23.41
C LEU A 26 -40.22 22.55 24.86
N ALA A 27 -39.65 23.73 25.09
CA ALA A 27 -39.58 24.35 26.42
C ALA A 27 -40.94 24.82 26.92
N ILE A 28 -41.78 25.32 26.01
CA ILE A 28 -43.16 25.71 26.32
C ILE A 28 -44.01 24.47 26.70
N VAL A 29 -43.74 23.31 26.10
CA VAL A 29 -44.43 22.03 26.39
C VAL A 29 -43.96 21.38 27.72
N GLY A 30 -43.00 22.01 28.43
CA GLY A 30 -42.48 21.50 29.71
C GLY A 30 -41.58 20.26 29.60
N GLN A 31 -41.30 19.79 28.37
CA GLN A 31 -40.44 18.63 28.11
C GLN A 31 -38.98 19.01 27.73
N ALA A 32 -38.66 20.29 27.57
CA ALA A 32 -37.30 20.74 27.27
C ALA A 32 -36.19 20.18 28.17
N PRO A 33 -36.31 20.11 29.52
CA PRO A 33 -35.20 19.60 30.33
C PRO A 33 -34.86 18.14 29.99
N VAL A 34 -35.86 17.31 29.71
CA VAL A 34 -35.68 15.92 29.31
C VAL A 34 -35.02 15.82 27.94
N PHE A 35 -35.47 16.64 26.97
CA PHE A 35 -34.92 16.64 25.62
C PHE A 35 -33.46 17.13 25.60
N VAL A 36 -33.14 18.20 26.33
CA VAL A 36 -31.76 18.72 26.44
C VAL A 36 -30.84 17.67 27.04
N VAL A 37 -31.21 17.03 28.16
CA VAL A 37 -30.40 15.97 28.77
C VAL A 37 -30.24 14.77 27.82
N THR A 38 -31.27 14.40 27.08
CA THR A 38 -31.22 13.29 26.12
C THR A 38 -30.31 13.61 24.93
N CYS A 39 -30.38 14.82 24.36
CA CYS A 39 -29.49 15.25 23.28
C CYS A 39 -28.03 15.37 23.73
N PHE A 40 -27.78 15.89 24.94
CA PHE A 40 -26.43 16.00 25.49
C PHE A 40 -25.83 14.62 25.80
N SER A 41 -26.59 13.72 26.41
CA SER A 41 -26.15 12.34 26.68
C SER A 41 -25.91 11.57 25.38
N LEU A 42 -26.78 11.68 24.39
CA LEU A 42 -26.60 11.07 23.08
C LEU A 42 -25.37 11.66 22.36
N GLY A 43 -25.20 12.98 22.40
CA GLY A 43 -24.02 13.66 21.84
C GLY A 43 -22.72 13.22 22.52
N PHE A 44 -22.74 13.05 23.85
CA PHE A 44 -21.61 12.54 24.62
C PHE A 44 -21.29 11.08 24.26
N LEU A 45 -22.31 10.22 24.13
CA LEU A 45 -22.14 8.82 23.71
C LEU A 45 -21.55 8.73 22.30
N ILE A 46 -22.07 9.52 21.35
CA ILE A 46 -21.57 9.59 19.97
C ILE A 46 -20.11 10.07 19.97
N SER A 47 -19.81 11.13 20.71
CA SER A 47 -18.45 11.66 20.86
C SER A 47 -17.49 10.62 21.46
N GLY A 48 -17.94 9.90 22.49
CA GLY A 48 -17.22 8.80 23.10
C GLY A 48 -16.93 7.67 22.11
N LEU A 49 -17.91 7.29 21.29
CA LEU A 49 -17.75 6.27 20.26
C LEU A 49 -16.72 6.68 19.20
N PHE A 50 -16.75 7.95 18.76
CA PHE A 50 -15.75 8.50 17.85
C PHE A 50 -14.35 8.57 18.49
N ALA A 51 -14.25 8.90 19.76
CA ALA A 51 -12.98 8.92 20.50
C ALA A 51 -12.39 7.52 20.64
N LEU A 52 -13.22 6.51 20.92
CA LEU A 52 -12.80 5.11 21.00
C LEU A 52 -12.31 4.58 19.65
N ARG A 53 -13.04 4.84 18.56
CA ARG A 53 -12.64 4.44 17.21
C ARG A 53 -11.30 5.08 16.82
N ALA A 54 -11.12 6.35 17.15
CA ALA A 54 -9.88 7.07 16.91
C ALA A 54 -8.68 6.51 17.69
N LYS A 55 -8.90 6.10 18.95
CA LYS A 55 -7.85 5.49 19.77
C LYS A 55 -7.41 4.14 19.19
N ARG A 56 -8.35 3.34 18.67
CA ARG A 56 -8.03 2.08 18.00
C ARG A 56 -7.15 2.29 16.76
N GLN A 57 -7.42 3.33 15.97
CA GLN A 57 -6.64 3.63 14.77
C GLN A 57 -5.16 3.91 15.09
N THR A 58 -4.87 4.69 16.14
CA THR A 58 -3.48 4.98 16.51
C THR A 58 -2.78 3.77 17.13
N GLU A 59 -3.52 2.89 17.80
CA GLU A 59 -2.96 1.65 18.37
C GLU A 59 -2.46 0.68 17.29
N VAL A 60 -3.13 0.63 16.13
CA VAL A 60 -2.70 -0.20 14.99
C VAL A 60 -1.29 0.19 14.51
N ILE A 61 -0.95 1.48 14.52
CA ILE A 61 0.38 1.98 14.13
C ILE A 61 1.48 1.41 15.04
N PHE A 62 1.26 1.47 16.36
CA PHE A 62 2.24 0.98 17.32
C PHE A 62 2.33 -0.55 17.31
N ARG A 63 1.24 -1.25 17.03
CA ARG A 63 1.27 -2.71 16.82
C ARG A 63 2.04 -3.07 15.56
N PHE A 64 1.87 -2.29 14.49
CA PHE A 64 2.67 -2.43 13.28
C PHE A 64 4.16 -2.25 13.56
N TYR A 65 4.56 -1.26 14.36
CA TYR A 65 5.97 -1.07 14.74
C TYR A 65 6.57 -2.26 15.47
N VAL A 66 5.83 -2.84 16.43
CA VAL A 66 6.30 -4.04 17.14
C VAL A 66 6.47 -5.22 16.17
N ALA A 67 5.47 -5.45 15.31
CA ALA A 67 5.52 -6.54 14.35
C ALA A 67 6.61 -6.34 13.28
N ALA A 68 6.83 -5.10 12.83
CA ALA A 68 7.88 -4.76 11.88
C ALA A 68 9.27 -4.93 12.50
N ASP A 69 9.47 -4.49 13.75
CA ASP A 69 10.74 -4.71 14.47
C ASP A 69 11.04 -6.20 14.68
N GLU A 70 10.03 -6.99 15.04
CA GLU A 70 10.15 -8.45 15.17
C GLU A 70 10.57 -9.12 13.86
N VAL A 71 10.00 -8.69 12.73
CA VAL A 71 10.34 -9.23 11.41
C VAL A 71 11.73 -8.79 10.93
N LEU A 72 12.11 -7.53 11.19
CA LEU A 72 13.36 -6.95 10.69
C LEU A 72 14.57 -7.29 11.57
N ARG A 73 14.36 -7.81 12.78
CA ARG A 73 15.41 -8.33 13.65
C ARG A 73 15.94 -9.67 13.12
N ALA A 74 17.17 -9.64 12.62
CA ALA A 74 17.81 -10.78 11.97
C ALA A 74 18.28 -11.89 12.93
N ASP A 75 18.29 -11.65 14.25
CA ASP A 75 19.10 -12.45 15.20
C ASP A 75 18.35 -13.57 15.94
N GLU A 76 17.01 -13.55 15.99
CA GLU A 76 16.25 -14.50 16.84
C GLU A 76 15.50 -15.58 16.05
N LYS A 77 14.85 -15.21 14.95
CA LYS A 77 14.05 -16.13 14.13
C LYS A 77 13.79 -15.50 12.76
N ARG A 78 14.10 -16.20 11.66
CA ARG A 78 13.66 -15.74 10.34
C ARG A 78 12.14 -15.94 10.22
N PRO A 79 11.34 -14.87 10.12
CA PRO A 79 9.90 -15.00 9.98
C PRO A 79 9.55 -15.68 8.65
N TYR A 80 8.41 -16.37 8.63
CA TYR A 80 7.94 -16.99 7.40
C TYR A 80 7.44 -15.90 6.44
N ARG A 81 7.53 -16.15 5.12
CA ARG A 81 7.10 -15.18 4.09
C ARG A 81 5.64 -14.72 4.26
N PHE A 82 4.75 -15.60 4.74
CA PHE A 82 3.36 -15.24 4.99
C PHE A 82 3.21 -14.28 6.19
N GLU A 83 4.04 -14.40 7.21
CA GLU A 83 4.05 -13.50 8.37
C GLU A 83 4.48 -12.10 7.92
N ILE A 84 5.54 -12.03 7.11
CA ILE A 84 6.02 -10.76 6.54
C ILE A 84 4.93 -10.10 5.68
N ALA A 85 4.24 -10.88 4.84
CA ALA A 85 3.14 -10.38 4.02
C ALA A 85 1.97 -9.83 4.86
N ASP A 86 1.63 -10.48 5.98
CA ASP A 86 0.59 -9.97 6.89
C ASP A 86 1.00 -8.66 7.58
N VAL A 87 2.28 -8.52 7.94
CA VAL A 87 2.82 -7.28 8.50
C VAL A 87 2.83 -6.17 7.45
N ILE A 88 3.25 -6.46 6.22
CA ILE A 88 3.21 -5.52 5.08
C ILE A 88 1.77 -5.04 4.85
N ARG A 89 0.79 -5.94 4.74
CA ARG A 89 -0.63 -5.58 4.58
C ARG A 89 -1.15 -4.70 5.71
N THR A 90 -0.63 -4.90 6.92
CA THR A 90 -0.97 -4.03 8.07
C THR A 90 -0.32 -2.66 7.94
N GLY A 91 0.94 -2.59 7.51
CA GLY A 91 1.66 -1.34 7.23
C GLY A 91 1.04 -0.52 6.10
N GLU A 92 0.65 -1.15 5.00
CA GLU A 92 -0.08 -0.51 3.89
C GLU A 92 -1.37 0.15 4.40
N LYS A 93 -2.17 -0.59 5.19
CA LYS A 93 -3.37 -0.04 5.83
C LYS A 93 -3.03 1.16 6.73
N VAL A 94 -1.95 1.11 7.49
CA VAL A 94 -1.52 2.24 8.34
C VAL A 94 -1.22 3.48 7.51
N VAL A 95 -0.45 3.33 6.43
CA VAL A 95 -0.08 4.43 5.53
C VAL A 95 -1.32 4.98 4.82
N MET A 96 -2.27 4.14 4.39
CA MET A 96 -3.52 4.58 3.75
C MET A 96 -4.52 5.24 4.71
N LEU A 97 -4.50 4.86 6.00
CA LEU A 97 -5.45 5.39 7.00
C LEU A 97 -5.14 6.83 7.43
N MET A 98 -3.92 7.30 7.18
CA MET A 98 -3.45 8.63 7.56
C MET A 98 -3.13 9.48 6.33
N PRO A 99 -3.61 10.73 6.25
CA PRO A 99 -3.22 11.63 5.17
C PRO A 99 -1.74 12.00 5.28
N ASP A 100 -1.23 12.12 6.51
CA ASP A 100 0.17 12.40 6.83
C ASP A 100 0.70 11.28 7.75
N PRO A 101 1.08 10.11 7.21
CA PRO A 101 1.60 9.01 8.00
C PRO A 101 3.03 9.34 8.50
N PRO A 102 3.42 8.92 9.71
CA PRO A 102 4.76 9.20 10.23
C PRO A 102 5.86 8.64 9.30
N PRO A 103 7.01 9.33 9.15
CA PRO A 103 8.10 8.87 8.28
C PRO A 103 8.64 7.51 8.71
N LEU A 104 8.64 7.23 10.02
CA LEU A 104 9.02 5.92 10.58
C LEU A 104 8.11 4.78 10.06
N SER A 105 6.82 5.04 9.83
CA SER A 105 5.89 4.06 9.25
C SER A 105 6.24 3.73 7.80
N ARG A 106 6.55 4.76 6.99
CA ARG A 106 6.98 4.59 5.59
C ARG A 106 8.31 3.86 5.51
N PHE A 107 9.28 4.25 6.36
CA PHE A 107 10.56 3.56 6.46
C PHE A 107 10.41 2.08 6.81
N ALA A 108 9.66 1.76 7.87
CA ALA A 108 9.45 0.39 8.30
C ALA A 108 8.79 -0.45 7.20
N LEU A 109 7.79 0.10 6.49
CA LEU A 109 7.14 -0.57 5.37
C LEU A 109 8.12 -0.79 4.20
N GLY A 110 8.93 0.20 3.84
CA GLY A 110 9.95 0.08 2.80
C GLY A 110 11.04 -0.95 3.14
N ALA A 111 11.46 -1.01 4.40
CA ALA A 111 12.40 -2.02 4.88
C ALA A 111 11.80 -3.45 4.80
N LEU A 112 10.50 -3.60 5.09
CA LEU A 112 9.80 -4.88 4.93
C LEU A 112 9.72 -5.31 3.45
N TYR A 113 9.41 -4.40 2.52
CA TYR A 113 9.46 -4.71 1.09
C TYR A 113 10.86 -5.14 0.64
N SER A 114 11.90 -4.44 1.12
CA SER A 114 13.29 -4.82 0.84
C SER A 114 13.62 -6.23 1.37
N SER A 115 13.08 -6.60 2.53
CA SER A 115 13.30 -7.93 3.11
C SER A 115 12.72 -9.09 2.29
N ILE A 116 11.66 -8.85 1.51
CA ILE A 116 11.04 -9.84 0.62
C ILE A 116 11.58 -9.78 -0.82
N GLY A 117 12.47 -8.83 -1.13
CA GLY A 117 13.00 -8.60 -2.47
C GLY A 117 12.09 -7.80 -3.39
N ASP A 118 11.06 -7.14 -2.87
CA ASP A 118 10.25 -6.19 -3.64
C ASP A 118 10.95 -4.84 -3.67
N HIS A 119 11.87 -4.69 -4.63
CA HIS A 119 12.68 -3.48 -4.76
C HIS A 119 11.87 -2.26 -5.20
N ASN A 120 10.78 -2.46 -5.94
CA ASN A 120 9.94 -1.35 -6.40
C ASN A 120 9.19 -0.72 -5.24
N GLY A 121 8.46 -1.53 -4.46
CA GLY A 121 7.77 -1.07 -3.25
C GLY A 121 8.73 -0.49 -2.21
N ALA A 122 9.92 -1.08 -2.09
CA ALA A 122 10.96 -0.56 -1.19
C ALA A 122 11.43 0.84 -1.60
N VAL A 123 11.75 1.07 -2.88
CA VAL A 123 12.22 2.38 -3.36
C VAL A 123 11.14 3.44 -3.21
N GLU A 124 9.88 3.13 -3.53
CA GLU A 124 8.77 4.06 -3.38
C GLU A 124 8.62 4.51 -1.91
N GLN A 125 8.51 3.57 -0.98
CA GLN A 125 8.25 3.91 0.42
C GLN A 125 9.48 4.52 1.12
N LEU A 126 10.69 4.05 0.82
CA LEU A 126 11.93 4.63 1.36
C LEU A 126 12.21 6.02 0.78
N GLY A 127 11.95 6.23 -0.51
CA GLY A 127 12.11 7.53 -1.16
C GLY A 127 11.19 8.57 -0.55
N LEU A 128 9.91 8.22 -0.38
CA LEU A 128 8.94 9.06 0.29
C LEU A 128 9.31 9.37 1.75
N ALA A 129 9.87 8.40 2.49
CA ALA A 129 10.35 8.63 3.86
C ALA A 129 11.54 9.60 3.90
N ALA A 130 12.46 9.50 2.94
CA ALA A 130 13.62 10.37 2.83
C ALA A 130 13.24 11.80 2.42
N GLU A 131 12.31 11.96 1.48
CA GLU A 131 11.77 13.26 1.07
C GLU A 131 11.11 13.99 2.24
N GLU A 132 10.29 13.27 3.02
CA GLU A 132 9.61 13.84 4.19
C GLU A 132 10.59 14.28 5.27
N GLU A 133 11.73 13.57 5.43
CA GLU A 133 12.79 13.97 6.35
C GLU A 133 13.48 15.29 5.95
N VAL A 134 13.71 15.49 4.66
CA VAL A 134 14.28 16.74 4.12
C VAL A 134 13.26 17.90 4.20
N LEU A 135 11.97 17.60 4.07
CA LEU A 135 10.88 18.58 4.08
C LEU A 135 10.30 18.88 5.47
N LYS A 136 10.90 18.35 6.55
CA LYS A 136 10.41 18.47 7.94
C LYS A 136 10.07 19.91 8.38
N ASP A 137 10.71 20.91 7.79
CA ASP A 137 10.57 22.32 8.19
C ASP A 137 9.65 23.16 7.31
N SER A 138 9.12 22.66 6.18
CA SER A 138 8.53 23.54 5.15
C SER A 138 7.03 23.37 4.85
N SER A 139 6.36 22.27 5.20
CA SER A 139 5.06 21.95 4.58
C SER A 139 3.80 22.06 5.47
N HIS A 140 3.91 21.99 6.80
CA HIS A 140 2.71 21.84 7.65
C HIS A 140 2.32 23.09 8.44
N VAL A 141 1.44 23.91 7.87
CA VAL A 141 0.78 25.04 8.57
C VAL A 141 -0.13 24.57 9.72
N SER A 142 -0.67 23.34 9.65
CA SER A 142 -1.39 22.72 10.77
C SER A 142 -1.40 21.18 10.66
N PRO A 143 -1.04 20.44 11.72
CA PRO A 143 -0.99 18.99 11.67
C PRO A 143 -2.39 18.35 11.66
N SER A 144 -2.55 17.27 10.89
CA SER A 144 -3.80 16.50 10.87
C SER A 144 -4.21 16.00 12.26
N ARG A 145 -5.52 15.80 12.47
CA ARG A 145 -6.06 15.33 13.76
C ARG A 145 -5.51 13.96 14.15
N GLN A 146 -5.18 13.11 13.18
CA GLN A 146 -4.63 11.79 13.41
C GLN A 146 -3.17 11.86 13.84
N LEU A 147 -2.35 12.69 13.19
CA LEU A 147 -0.96 12.94 13.58
C LEU A 147 -0.85 13.49 15.01
N ARG A 148 -1.71 14.46 15.37
CA ARG A 148 -1.77 14.97 16.75
C ARG A 148 -2.06 13.89 17.79
N ARG A 149 -2.96 12.95 17.47
CA ARG A 149 -3.30 11.83 18.36
C ARG A 149 -2.16 10.81 18.44
N TYR A 150 -1.50 10.54 17.31
CA TYR A 150 -0.31 9.72 17.27
C TYR A 150 0.78 10.29 18.19
N VAL A 151 1.14 11.56 18.04
CA VAL A 151 2.15 12.23 18.87
C VAL A 151 1.76 12.25 20.35
N ALA A 152 0.49 12.55 20.67
CA ALA A 152 0.01 12.50 22.06
C ALA A 152 0.15 11.09 22.66
N ARG A 153 -0.12 10.05 21.86
CA ARG A 153 0.03 8.66 22.27
C ARG A 153 1.50 8.26 22.40
N LEU A 154 2.37 8.72 21.49
CA LEU A 154 3.81 8.50 21.53
C LEU A 154 4.40 9.03 22.85
N ARG A 155 4.12 10.30 23.18
CA ARG A 155 4.51 10.92 24.47
C ARG A 155 4.00 10.14 25.68
N GLN A 156 2.81 9.54 25.58
CA GLN A 156 2.28 8.70 26.65
C GLN A 156 3.08 7.39 26.78
N ILE A 157 3.45 6.75 25.67
CA ILE A 157 4.24 5.52 25.67
C ILE A 157 5.63 5.77 26.25
N GLU A 158 6.29 6.87 25.86
CA GLU A 158 7.60 7.28 26.40
C GLU A 158 7.57 7.45 27.94
N ARG A 159 6.50 8.02 28.48
CA ARG A 159 6.35 8.24 29.93
C ARG A 159 5.95 7.01 30.73
N THR A 160 5.50 5.93 30.08
CA THR A 160 4.90 4.79 30.78
C THR A 160 5.82 3.56 30.74
N PRO A 161 6.38 3.10 31.87
CA PRO A 161 7.31 1.97 31.89
C PRO A 161 6.64 0.63 31.51
N LYS A 162 5.31 0.49 31.59
CA LYS A 162 4.60 -0.74 31.22
C LYS A 162 4.56 -1.04 29.71
N ARG A 163 5.11 -0.16 28.86
CA ARG A 163 5.09 -0.30 27.39
C ARG A 163 6.48 -0.48 26.81
N LEU A 164 7.34 -1.22 27.52
CA LEU A 164 8.73 -1.46 27.11
C LEU A 164 8.82 -1.99 25.69
N ALA A 165 8.06 -3.05 25.34
CA ALA A 165 8.11 -3.66 24.01
C ALA A 165 7.83 -2.67 22.86
N ILE A 166 6.89 -1.74 23.05
CA ILE A 166 6.58 -0.73 22.04
C ILE A 166 7.71 0.31 21.96
N ASN A 167 8.20 0.78 23.11
CA ASN A 167 9.32 1.72 23.14
C ASN A 167 10.60 1.13 22.53
N THR A 168 10.93 -0.13 22.84
CA THR A 168 12.10 -0.81 22.30
C THR A 168 11.99 -0.99 20.79
N ALA A 169 10.81 -1.35 20.29
CA ALA A 169 10.57 -1.48 18.85
C ALA A 169 10.72 -0.14 18.13
N ILE A 170 10.14 0.94 18.68
CA ILE A 170 10.27 2.29 18.11
C ILE A 170 11.74 2.70 18.08
N VAL A 171 12.47 2.58 19.19
CA VAL A 171 13.88 2.97 19.28
C VAL A 171 14.76 2.15 18.33
N SER A 172 14.51 0.84 18.23
CA SER A 172 15.19 -0.07 17.32
C SER A 172 14.97 0.33 15.86
N LEU A 173 13.72 0.55 15.46
CA LEU A 173 13.37 1.02 14.12
C LEU A 173 13.93 2.41 13.82
N GLU A 174 13.90 3.34 14.78
CA GLU A 174 14.50 4.67 14.61
C GLU A 174 16.00 4.60 14.42
N ARG A 175 16.68 3.74 15.18
CA ARG A 175 18.11 3.50 15.00
C ARG A 175 18.39 2.93 13.61
N MET A 176 17.62 1.94 13.20
CA MET A 176 17.72 1.35 11.86
C MET A 176 17.46 2.39 10.76
N HIS A 177 16.49 3.28 10.96
CA HIS A 177 16.19 4.38 10.05
C HIS A 177 17.42 5.29 9.89
N ARG A 178 17.98 5.77 11.00
CA ARG A 178 19.14 6.67 10.97
C ARG A 178 20.40 6.02 10.37
N GLU A 179 20.63 4.74 10.66
CA GLU A 179 21.85 4.05 10.24
C GLU A 179 21.75 3.45 8.83
N ARG A 180 20.58 2.94 8.44
CA ARG A 180 20.41 2.11 7.24
C ARG A 180 19.52 2.70 6.17
N ALA A 181 18.74 3.75 6.41
CA ALA A 181 17.77 4.22 5.41
C ALA A 181 18.40 4.62 4.07
N ALA A 182 19.42 5.49 4.11
CA ALA A 182 20.11 5.93 2.90
C ALA A 182 20.77 4.76 2.15
N ARG A 183 21.37 3.83 2.91
CA ARG A 183 22.02 2.64 2.35
C ARG A 183 21.00 1.69 1.70
N LEU A 184 19.93 1.37 2.41
CA LEU A 184 18.85 0.51 1.90
C LEU A 184 18.22 1.11 0.65
N LEU A 185 17.95 2.42 0.65
CA LEU A 185 17.41 3.10 -0.51
C LEU A 185 18.35 2.99 -1.72
N ALA A 186 19.64 3.25 -1.54
CA ALA A 186 20.63 3.14 -2.61
C ALA A 186 20.77 1.70 -3.14
N GLU A 187 20.81 0.71 -2.24
CA GLU A 187 20.88 -0.71 -2.60
C GLU A 187 19.66 -1.15 -3.42
N ASN A 188 18.45 -0.81 -2.97
CA ASN A 188 17.22 -1.17 -3.69
C ASN A 188 17.10 -0.43 -5.03
N GLN A 189 17.51 0.85 -5.10
CA GLN A 189 17.56 1.59 -6.37
C GLN A 189 18.54 0.94 -7.36
N GLN A 190 19.71 0.50 -6.89
CA GLN A 190 20.68 -0.18 -7.73
C GLN A 190 20.17 -1.54 -8.22
N GLN A 191 19.52 -2.31 -7.34
CA GLN A 191 18.93 -3.60 -7.70
C GLN A 191 17.80 -3.42 -8.72
N LEU A 192 16.93 -2.43 -8.53
CA LEU A 192 15.86 -2.12 -9.46
C LEU A 192 16.41 -1.72 -10.84
N LYS A 193 17.46 -0.87 -10.89
CA LYS A 193 18.14 -0.52 -12.15
C LYS A 193 18.68 -1.76 -12.87
N ARG A 194 19.38 -2.65 -12.16
CA ARG A 194 19.89 -3.90 -12.73
C ARG A 194 18.79 -4.80 -13.28
N MET A 195 17.64 -4.88 -12.60
CA MET A 195 16.49 -5.67 -13.07
C MET A 195 15.89 -5.09 -14.36
N VAL A 196 15.78 -3.76 -14.44
CA VAL A 196 15.28 -3.07 -15.65
C VAL A 196 16.25 -3.26 -16.82
N GLU A 197 17.56 -3.06 -16.59
CA GLU A 197 18.59 -3.26 -17.62
C GLU A 197 18.61 -4.71 -18.13
N ALA A 198 18.48 -5.70 -17.23
CA ALA A 198 18.40 -7.11 -17.61
C ALA A 198 17.17 -7.39 -18.49
N TYR A 199 16.00 -6.88 -18.09
CA TYR A 199 14.77 -7.03 -18.86
C TYR A 199 14.87 -6.38 -20.26
N ASP A 200 15.46 -5.19 -20.34
CA ASP A 200 15.68 -4.50 -21.62
C ASP A 200 16.65 -5.28 -22.52
N SER A 201 17.70 -5.89 -21.95
CA SER A 201 18.63 -6.74 -22.71
C SER A 201 17.96 -8.02 -23.23
N GLU A 202 17.14 -8.69 -22.41
CA GLU A 202 16.38 -9.88 -22.81
C GLU A 202 15.38 -9.56 -23.93
N LEU A 203 14.69 -8.41 -23.82
CA LEU A 203 13.76 -7.95 -24.84
C LEU A 203 14.48 -7.65 -26.18
N ALA A 204 15.65 -7.02 -26.13
CA ALA A 204 16.46 -6.75 -27.30
C ALA A 204 16.97 -8.04 -27.98
N GLU A 205 17.38 -9.04 -27.20
CA GLU A 205 17.76 -10.37 -27.72
C GLU A 205 16.58 -11.08 -28.37
N GLN A 206 15.40 -11.04 -27.74
CA GLN A 206 14.17 -11.61 -28.31
C GLN A 206 13.82 -10.95 -29.66
N LEU A 207 13.85 -9.63 -29.74
CA LEU A 207 13.58 -8.90 -31.00
C LEU A 207 14.60 -9.24 -32.09
N THR A 208 15.88 -9.38 -31.73
CA THR A 208 16.95 -9.75 -32.67
C THR A 208 16.77 -11.18 -33.19
N SER A 209 16.40 -12.12 -32.32
CA SER A 209 16.12 -13.52 -32.68
C SER A 209 14.91 -13.65 -33.63
N LEU A 210 13.86 -12.85 -33.42
CA LEU A 210 12.69 -12.80 -34.31
C LEU A 210 13.05 -12.25 -35.69
N GLN A 211 13.95 -11.27 -35.77
CA GLN A 211 14.43 -10.74 -37.05
C GLN A 211 15.31 -11.76 -37.79
N GLN A 212 16.20 -12.47 -37.10
CA GLN A 212 17.01 -13.54 -37.71
C GLN A 212 16.15 -14.72 -38.18
N GLY A 213 15.14 -15.14 -37.41
CA GLY A 213 14.19 -16.18 -37.83
C GLY A 213 13.40 -15.79 -39.08
N ARG A 214 13.07 -14.50 -39.26
CA ARG A 214 12.39 -13.99 -40.45
C ARG A 214 13.30 -13.91 -41.68
N ALA A 215 14.60 -13.63 -41.50
CA ALA A 215 15.58 -13.61 -42.58
C ALA A 215 15.89 -15.00 -43.16
N ILE A 216 15.76 -16.07 -42.36
CA ILE A 216 15.98 -17.46 -42.81
C ILE A 216 14.79 -17.98 -43.64
N ALA A 217 13.57 -17.46 -43.43
CA ALA A 217 12.40 -17.87 -44.20
C ALA A 217 12.38 -17.34 -45.66
N THR A 218 13.21 -16.34 -46.00
CA THR A 218 13.21 -15.72 -47.33
C THR A 218 14.23 -16.29 -48.33
N SER A 219 15.07 -17.27 -47.93
CA SER A 219 16.06 -17.87 -48.84
C SER A 219 15.74 -19.30 -49.32
N ARG A 220 14.59 -19.87 -48.96
CA ARG A 220 14.15 -21.14 -49.56
C ARG A 220 13.60 -20.90 -50.97
N SER A 221 14.53 -20.93 -51.93
CA SER A 221 14.31 -20.97 -53.37
C SER A 221 13.08 -21.81 -53.73
N LEU A 222 12.06 -21.17 -54.33
CA LEU A 222 10.82 -21.77 -54.83
C LEU A 222 11.01 -22.76 -56.00
N LYS A 223 12.25 -23.20 -56.29
CA LYS A 223 12.58 -24.09 -57.41
C LYS A 223 12.42 -25.59 -57.10
N SER A 224 11.81 -25.98 -55.98
CA SER A 224 11.63 -27.40 -55.60
C SER A 224 10.21 -27.79 -55.23
N ILE A 225 9.20 -26.99 -55.58
CA ILE A 225 7.81 -27.42 -55.49
C ILE A 225 7.53 -28.35 -56.68
N THR A 226 7.98 -29.60 -56.57
CA THR A 226 7.46 -30.70 -57.39
C THR A 226 6.05 -30.98 -56.87
N ALA A 227 5.07 -30.94 -57.76
CA ALA A 227 3.68 -31.23 -57.40
C ALA A 227 3.59 -32.62 -56.74
N PRO A 228 2.80 -32.78 -55.65
CA PRO A 228 2.58 -34.10 -55.07
C PRO A 228 1.98 -35.03 -56.13
N PRO A 229 2.35 -36.32 -56.13
CA PRO A 229 1.85 -37.27 -57.10
C PRO A 229 0.31 -37.33 -57.05
N PRO A 230 -0.35 -37.54 -58.20
CA PRO A 230 -1.80 -37.64 -58.25
C PRO A 230 -2.27 -38.80 -57.37
N ILE A 231 -3.39 -38.60 -56.66
CA ILE A 231 -3.98 -39.53 -55.68
C ILE A 231 -4.17 -40.97 -56.25
N SER A 232 -4.22 -41.11 -57.57
CA SER A 232 -4.26 -42.40 -58.26
C SER A 232 -3.02 -43.28 -58.05
N GLU A 233 -1.82 -42.70 -57.85
CA GLU A 233 -0.60 -43.49 -57.58
C GLU A 233 -0.60 -44.02 -56.14
N VAL A 234 -1.01 -43.21 -55.17
CA VAL A 234 -1.09 -43.62 -53.75
C VAL A 234 -2.14 -44.71 -53.51
N LEU A 235 -3.20 -44.74 -54.30
CA LEU A 235 -4.24 -45.77 -54.20
C LEU A 235 -3.85 -47.10 -54.83
N ASN A 236 -2.94 -47.14 -55.82
CA ASN A 236 -2.51 -48.40 -56.42
C ASN A 236 -1.58 -49.20 -55.50
N ASP A 237 -0.76 -48.52 -54.70
CA ASP A 237 0.15 -49.18 -53.73
C ASP A 237 -0.61 -49.85 -52.58
N ILE A 238 -1.81 -49.37 -52.24
CA ILE A 238 -2.63 -49.92 -51.13
C ILE A 238 -3.46 -51.13 -51.56
N TYR A 239 -3.76 -51.28 -52.85
CA TYR A 239 -4.65 -52.35 -53.36
C TYR A 239 -3.94 -53.50 -54.08
N GLN A 240 -2.60 -53.46 -54.25
CA GLN A 240 -1.86 -54.53 -54.94
C GLN A 240 -1.10 -55.49 -54.01
N GLU A 241 -1.07 -55.25 -52.69
CA GLU A 241 -0.52 -56.22 -51.74
C GLU A 241 -1.61 -57.18 -51.23
N GLU A 242 -1.53 -58.41 -51.75
CA GLU A 242 -2.19 -59.68 -51.35
C GLU A 242 -3.56 -60.04 -51.97
N PRO A 243 -3.84 -61.33 -52.27
CA PRO A 243 -3.00 -62.54 -52.16
C PRO A 243 -2.97 -63.42 -53.44
N ASN A 244 -1.93 -64.25 -53.58
CA ASN A 244 -2.05 -65.62 -54.10
C ASN A 244 -0.83 -66.43 -53.66
N SER A 245 -0.85 -66.84 -52.40
CA SER A 245 -0.07 -67.95 -51.86
C SER A 245 -1.03 -69.11 -51.54
N PHE A 246 -1.24 -70.00 -52.51
CA PHE A 246 -1.52 -71.43 -52.32
C PHE A 246 -1.13 -72.18 -53.60
#